data_AF-A0A094F3S4-F1
#
_entry.id   AF-A0A094F3S4-F1
#
_cell.length_a   1.000
_cell.length_b   1.000
_cell.length_c   1.000
_cell.angle_alpha   90.00
_cell.angle_beta   90.00
_cell.angle_gamma   90.00
#
_symmetry.space_group_name_H-M   'P 1'
#
loop_
_entity.id
_entity.type
_entity.pdbx_description
1 polymer ?
#
loop_
_entity_poly.entity_id
_entity_poly.type
_entity_poly.pdbx_seq_one_letter_code
_entity_poly.pdbx_strand_id
1 'polypeptide(L)' 'MNICFRIIAPKAEADFLAGATALGLQGLKGHRSVGGIRASNYNSVSVASAEKLAAYLGAFAT' A
#
# COMPACT_ATOMS: atom_id res chain seq x y z
N MET A 1 -5.54 -2.72 12.96
CA MET A 1 -5.04 -1.33 12.94
C MET A 1 -4.91 -0.86 11.49
N ASN A 2 -4.96 0.44 11.20
CA ASN A 2 -4.77 0.97 9.83
C ASN A 2 -3.56 1.90 9.79
N ILE A 3 -2.64 1.66 8.86
CA ILE A 3 -1.47 2.50 8.61
C ILE A 3 -1.77 3.30 7.35
N CYS A 4 -1.95 4.61 7.51
CA CYS A 4 -2.27 5.51 6.40
C CYS A 4 -1.05 6.37 6.06
N PHE A 5 -0.72 6.48 4.78
CA PHE A 5 0.42 7.30 4.33
C PHE A 5 0.16 7.89 2.93
N ARG A 6 1.01 8.86 2.54
CA ARG A 6 0.97 9.55 1.24
C ARG A 6 2.27 9.31 0.50
N ILE A 7 2.20 9.27 -0.82
CA ILE A 7 3.38 9.23 -1.69
C ILE A 7 3.53 10.61 -2.33
N ILE A 8 4.62 11.30 -1.99
CA ILE A 8 4.83 12.70 -2.38
C ILE A 8 5.55 12.73 -3.73
N ALA A 9 4.82 12.43 -4.79
CA ALA A 9 5.26 12.61 -6.18
C ALA A 9 4.04 12.66 -7.11
N PRO A 10 4.11 13.38 -8.26
CA PRO A 10 3.00 13.44 -9.21
C PRO A 10 2.59 12.04 -9.68
N LYS A 11 1.28 11.74 -9.63
CA LYS A 11 0.67 10.46 -10.07
C LYS A 11 1.15 9.19 -9.34
N ALA A 12 2.12 9.28 -8.44
CA ALA A 12 2.78 8.13 -7.84
C ALA A 12 1.87 7.24 -6.97
N GLU A 13 0.79 7.78 -6.39
CA GLU A 13 -0.18 6.94 -5.65
C GLU A 13 -0.94 5.99 -6.57
N ALA A 14 -1.27 6.42 -7.80
CA ALA A 14 -1.93 5.58 -8.78
C ALA A 14 -0.98 4.47 -9.28
N ASP A 15 0.26 4.83 -9.57
CA ASP A 15 1.31 3.91 -10.01
C ASP A 15 1.64 2.88 -8.90
N PHE A 16 1.73 3.33 -7.65
CA PHE A 16 1.91 2.46 -6.49
C PHE A 16 0.77 1.44 -6.36
N LEU A 17 -0.49 1.88 -6.49
CA LEU A 17 -1.65 0.99 -6.39
C LEU A 17 -1.70 0.00 -7.55
N ALA A 18 -1.31 0.41 -8.76
CA ALA A 18 -1.23 -0.47 -9.92
C ALA A 18 -0.15 -1.55 -9.72
N GLY A 19 1.07 -1.16 -9.32
CA GLY A 19 2.15 -2.11 -9.04
C GLY A 19 1.84 -3.06 -7.88
N ALA A 20 1.23 -2.55 -6.80
CA ALA A 20 0.77 -3.37 -5.69
C ALA A 20 -0.25 -4.43 -6.15
N THR A 21 -1.22 -4.01 -6.98
CA THR A 21 -2.25 -4.92 -7.52
C THR A 21 -1.62 -6.01 -8.38
N ALA A 22 -0.63 -5.67 -9.22
CA ALA A 22 0.10 -6.65 -10.04
C ALA A 22 0.87 -7.68 -9.20
N LEU A 23 1.29 -7.31 -7.97
CA LEU A 23 1.92 -8.21 -7.01
C LEU A 23 0.91 -8.95 -6.12
N GLY A 24 -0.40 -8.74 -6.31
CA GLY A 24 -1.45 -9.34 -5.47
C GLY A 24 -1.61 -8.67 -4.10
N LEU A 25 -1.01 -7.49 -3.89
CA LEU A 25 -1.24 -6.65 -2.70
C LEU A 25 -2.50 -5.81 -2.93
N GLN A 26 -3.62 -6.27 -2.38
CA GLN A 26 -4.94 -5.66 -2.58
C GLN A 26 -5.39 -4.82 -1.38
N GLY A 27 -6.41 -3.98 -1.58
CA GLY A 27 -7.05 -3.23 -0.48
C GLY A 27 -6.26 -2.03 0.04
N LEU A 28 -5.19 -1.63 -0.65
CA LEU A 28 -4.30 -0.54 -0.23
C LEU A 28 -4.82 0.86 -0.55
N LYS A 29 -5.86 1.00 -1.37
CA LYS A 29 -6.41 2.32 -1.71
C LYS A 29 -7.02 2.97 -0.46
N GLY A 30 -6.55 4.18 -0.14
CA GLY A 30 -7.09 4.98 0.95
C GLY A 30 -8.57 5.31 0.78
N HIS A 31 -9.22 5.70 1.88
CA HIS A 31 -10.63 6.05 1.84
C HIS A 31 -10.87 7.28 0.95
N ARG A 32 -11.97 7.29 0.19
CA ARG A 32 -12.27 8.34 -0.81
C ARG A 32 -12.27 9.77 -0.26
N SER A 33 -12.55 9.96 1.04
CA SER A 33 -12.57 11.28 1.67
C SER A 33 -11.19 11.86 2.00
N VAL A 34 -10.15 11.02 2.04
CA VAL A 34 -8.78 11.42 2.43
C VAL A 34 -7.73 11.09 1.38
N GLY A 35 -8.01 10.15 0.47
CA GLY A 35 -7.07 9.69 -0.53
C GLY A 35 -5.91 8.89 0.07
N GLY A 36 -4.78 8.84 -0.64
CA GLY A 36 -3.57 8.18 -0.17
C GLY A 36 -3.64 6.66 -0.17
N ILE A 37 -2.75 6.07 0.62
CA ILE A 37 -2.61 4.63 0.80
C ILE A 37 -3.02 4.26 2.22
N ARG A 38 -3.72 3.13 2.37
CA ARG A 38 -4.12 2.55 3.65
C ARG A 38 -3.77 1.08 3.69
N ALA A 39 -2.80 0.70 4.52
CA ALA A 39 -2.53 -0.68 4.85
C ALA A 39 -3.33 -1.09 6.10
N SER A 40 -4.39 -1.88 5.90
CA SER A 40 -5.14 -2.49 7.00
C SER A 40 -4.40 -3.73 7.50
N ASN A 41 -4.04 -3.72 8.79
CA ASN A 41 -3.34 -4.82 9.46
C ASN A 41 -4.19 -5.31 10.64
N TYR A 42 -5.19 -6.15 10.34
CA TYR A 42 -6.02 -6.82 11.35
C TYR A 42 -5.51 -8.24 11.60
N ASN A 43 -6.08 -8.95 12.58
CA ASN A 43 -5.59 -10.27 13.02
C ASN A 43 -5.48 -11.33 11.91
N SER A 44 -6.26 -11.20 10.82
CA SER A 44 -6.21 -12.12 9.69
C SER A 44 -5.09 -11.85 8.68
N VAL A 45 -4.39 -10.72 8.80
CA VAL A 45 -3.27 -10.39 7.92
C VAL A 45 -2.03 -11.14 8.41
N SER A 46 -1.45 -11.96 7.53
CA SER A 46 -0.24 -12.72 7.85
C SER A 46 1.01 -11.85 7.84
N VAL A 47 2.02 -12.25 8.63
CA VAL A 47 3.34 -11.61 8.62
C VAL A 47 3.94 -11.60 7.21
N ALA A 48 3.86 -12.71 6.48
CA ALA A 48 4.34 -12.80 5.10
C ALA A 48 3.69 -11.76 4.15
N SER A 49 2.41 -11.44 4.36
CA SER A 49 1.73 -10.39 3.57
C SER A 49 2.27 -9.00 3.92
N ALA A 50 2.56 -8.75 5.20
CA ALA A 50 3.16 -7.50 5.67
C ALA A 50 4.61 -7.34 5.17
N GLU A 51 5.41 -8.41 5.19
CA GLU A 51 6.77 -8.43 4.65
C GLU A 51 6.78 -8.17 3.14
N LYS A 52 5.84 -8.78 2.41
CA LYS A 52 5.67 -8.54 0.97
C LYS A 52 5.33 -7.07 0.67
N LEU A 53 4.49 -6.44 1.49
CA LEU A 53 4.21 -5.00 1.38
C LEU A 53 5.46 -4.16 1.70
N ALA A 54 6.21 -4.50 2.75
CA ALA A 54 7.43 -3.78 3.11
C ALA A 54 8.50 -3.86 2.01
N ALA A 55 8.71 -5.03 1.41
CA ALA A 55 9.61 -5.21 0.29
C ALA A 55 9.18 -4.37 -0.93
N TYR A 56 7.88 -4.35 -1.23
CA TYR A 56 7.34 -3.51 -2.30
C TYR A 56 7.54 -2.01 -2.03
N LEU A 57 7.33 -1.55 -0.79
CA LEU A 57 7.59 -0.17 -0.40
C LEU A 57 9.06 0.22 -0.63
N GLY A 58 10.00 -0.65 -0.25
CA GLY A 58 11.43 -0.43 -0.48
C GLY A 58 11.78 -0.32 -1.97
N ALA A 59 11.26 -1.23 -2.79
CA ALA A 59 11.50 -1.24 -4.24
C ALA A 59 10.82 -0.09 -4.98
N PHE A 60 9.68 0.41 -4.49
CA PHE A 60 8.95 1.52 -5.12
C PHE A 60 9.56 2.89 -4.78
N ALA A 61 10.14 3.04 -3.58
CA ALA A 61 10.67 4.30 -3.09
C ALA A 61 12.13 4.57 -3.52
N THR A 62 12.69 3.73 -4.40
CA THR A 62 14.04 3.89 -4.98
C THR A 62 13.98 4.71 -6.26
#